data_AF-A0A6L9EKJ8-F1
#
_entry.id   AF-A0A6L9EKJ8-F1
#
_cell.length_a   1.000
_cell.length_b   1.000
_cell.length_c   1.000
_cell.angle_alpha   90.00
_cell.angle_beta   90.00
_cell.angle_gamma   90.00
#
_symmetry.space_group_name_H-M   'P 1'
#
loop_
_entity.id
_entity.type
_entity.pdbx_description
1 polymer ?
#
loop_
_entity_poly.entity_id
_entity_poly.type
_entity_poly.pdbx_seq_one_letter_code
_entity_poly.pdbx_strand_id
1 'polypeptide(L)'
;MKKVRNLCLIAALSLIAVGGSSFYQIPVNAATTIEVSNSGTSLKDALAKAKSGDIVNITGTVKCTAEGNSDDGYDLYAAHGAVTFIRCKAINNGNCDGIKGDGNGFKLGGVDNKTSGVAAHLDPLNHELTDCIAIGNTGSGFDRNNQNGVVKMTNCTGENNGEYNFNFPLKSKPSALGYEVTFGKAIMNGCTSINGGNVITGASLTDCTGF
;
A
#
# COMPACT_ATOMS: atom_id res chain seq x y z
N MET A 1 -15.43 11.37 -57.32
CA MET A 1 -15.31 12.57 -56.46
C MET A 1 -16.43 12.56 -55.44
N LYS A 2 -16.08 12.89 -54.18
CA LYS A 2 -16.90 13.28 -53.02
C LYS A 2 -17.68 12.20 -52.23
N LYS A 3 -17.14 11.95 -51.03
CA LYS A 3 -17.74 11.39 -49.80
C LYS A 3 -18.91 12.25 -49.30
N VAL A 4 -19.93 11.65 -48.69
CA VAL A 4 -20.68 12.24 -47.57
C VAL A 4 -21.03 11.16 -46.54
N ARG A 5 -20.80 11.46 -45.26
CA ARG A 5 -20.84 10.58 -44.09
C ARG A 5 -22.26 10.45 -43.53
N ASN A 6 -22.59 9.26 -43.05
CA ASN A 6 -23.77 8.99 -42.20
C ASN A 6 -23.71 9.81 -40.90
N LEU A 7 -24.78 10.55 -40.64
CA LEU A 7 -25.03 11.26 -39.40
C LEU A 7 -25.94 10.36 -38.53
N CYS A 8 -25.39 9.71 -37.51
CA CYS A 8 -26.20 9.11 -36.45
C CYS A 8 -26.66 10.22 -35.51
N LEU A 9 -27.96 10.51 -35.55
CA LEU A 9 -28.68 11.20 -34.48
C LEU A 9 -28.57 10.35 -33.19
N ILE A 10 -28.03 10.93 -32.12
CA ILE A 10 -28.38 10.53 -30.76
C ILE A 10 -28.98 11.76 -30.10
N ALA A 11 -30.29 11.68 -29.89
CA ALA A 11 -31.03 12.62 -29.08
C ALA A 11 -30.64 12.42 -27.61
N ALA A 12 -30.14 13.47 -26.97
CA ALA A 12 -30.10 13.57 -25.51
C ALA A 12 -31.10 14.66 -25.11
N LEU A 13 -32.32 14.22 -24.84
CA LEU A 13 -33.35 14.96 -24.14
C LEU A 13 -32.80 15.29 -22.74
N SER A 14 -32.70 16.56 -22.36
CA SER A 14 -32.67 16.91 -20.94
C SER A 14 -33.37 18.25 -20.69
N LEU A 15 -34.51 18.09 -20.01
CA LEU A 15 -35.33 19.00 -19.22
C LEU A 15 -35.15 20.51 -19.39
N ILE A 16 -36.26 21.10 -19.82
CA ILE A 16 -36.63 22.49 -19.61
C ILE A 16 -36.82 22.74 -18.10
N ALA A 17 -36.10 23.71 -17.54
CA ALA A 17 -36.50 24.41 -16.33
C ALA A 17 -36.85 25.86 -16.71
N VAL A 18 -38.14 26.15 -16.92
CA VAL A 18 -38.62 27.54 -16.97
C VAL A 18 -38.86 27.98 -15.53
N GLY A 19 -37.98 28.82 -15.00
CA GLY A 19 -38.17 29.53 -13.75
C GLY A 19 -37.72 30.97 -13.95
N GLY A 20 -38.67 31.89 -14.09
CA GLY A 20 -38.39 33.31 -14.25
C GLY A 20 -37.84 33.92 -12.96
N SER A 21 -36.70 34.58 -13.06
CA SER A 21 -36.37 35.84 -12.36
C SER A 21 -34.97 36.29 -12.77
N SER A 22 -34.84 37.59 -13.02
CA SER A 22 -33.61 38.27 -13.41
C SER A 22 -32.56 38.22 -12.30
N PHE A 23 -31.77 37.17 -12.24
CA PHE A 23 -30.50 37.14 -11.52
C PHE A 23 -29.46 36.48 -12.42
N TYR A 24 -28.25 37.05 -12.39
CA TYR A 24 -27.07 36.64 -13.16
C TYR A 24 -27.05 35.11 -13.41
N GLN A 25 -27.14 34.71 -14.68
CA GLN A 25 -26.90 33.34 -15.09
C GLN A 25 -25.42 33.00 -14.81
N ILE A 26 -25.15 32.40 -13.66
CA ILE A 26 -23.89 31.69 -13.44
C ILE A 26 -23.98 30.42 -14.30
N PRO A 27 -23.07 30.20 -15.25
CA PRO A 27 -23.05 28.93 -15.96
C PRO A 27 -22.72 27.83 -14.95
N VAL A 28 -23.70 27.00 -14.62
CA VAL A 28 -23.47 25.73 -13.92
C VAL A 28 -22.86 24.80 -14.96
N ASN A 29 -21.53 24.85 -15.10
CA ASN A 29 -20.84 23.84 -15.89
C ASN A 29 -20.96 22.51 -15.15
N ALA A 30 -21.54 21.52 -15.81
CA ALA A 30 -21.52 20.15 -15.34
C ALA A 30 -20.05 19.73 -15.17
N ALA A 31 -19.66 19.37 -13.94
CA ALA A 31 -18.32 18.88 -13.66
C ALA A 31 -18.07 17.64 -14.53
N THR A 32 -17.12 17.74 -15.46
CA THR A 32 -16.74 16.62 -16.32
C THR A 32 -15.70 15.79 -15.58
N THR A 33 -16.06 14.58 -15.15
CA THR A 33 -15.10 13.63 -14.58
C THR A 33 -14.27 13.01 -15.69
N ILE A 34 -12.94 13.09 -15.58
CA ILE A 34 -12.01 12.45 -16.52
C ILE A 34 -11.27 11.33 -15.78
N GLU A 35 -11.56 10.08 -16.15
CA GLU A 35 -10.89 8.89 -15.62
C GLU A 35 -9.54 8.69 -16.33
N VAL A 36 -8.45 8.67 -15.56
CA VAL A 36 -7.08 8.42 -16.06
C VAL A 36 -6.74 6.95 -15.86
N SER A 37 -6.45 6.23 -16.94
CA SER A 37 -6.06 4.81 -16.90
C SER A 37 -5.06 4.46 -17.99
N ASN A 38 -4.39 3.29 -17.89
CA ASN A 38 -3.41 2.82 -18.87
C ASN A 38 -3.98 2.63 -20.29
N SER A 39 -5.30 2.47 -20.42
CA SER A 39 -6.01 2.40 -21.71
C SER A 39 -6.83 3.66 -22.01
N GLY A 40 -6.75 4.68 -21.14
CA GLY A 40 -7.53 5.91 -21.18
C GLY A 40 -6.71 7.15 -21.58
N THR A 41 -7.26 8.34 -21.30
CA THR A 41 -6.59 9.62 -21.55
C THR A 41 -5.42 9.77 -20.56
N SER A 42 -4.22 10.12 -21.03
CA SER A 42 -3.09 10.38 -20.13
C SER A 42 -3.40 11.57 -19.21
N LEU A 43 -2.84 11.60 -18.00
CA LEU A 43 -3.03 12.73 -17.08
C LEU A 43 -2.70 14.07 -17.75
N LYS A 44 -1.63 14.10 -18.55
CA LYS A 44 -1.22 15.26 -19.36
C LYS A 44 -2.33 15.71 -20.32
N ASP A 45 -2.92 14.78 -21.05
CA ASP A 45 -3.97 15.09 -22.04
C ASP A 45 -5.30 15.49 -21.38
N ALA A 46 -5.58 14.96 -20.17
CA ALA A 46 -6.73 15.36 -19.38
C ALA A 46 -6.59 16.81 -18.90
N LEU A 47 -5.41 17.17 -18.37
CA LEU A 47 -5.07 18.55 -17.98
C LEU A 47 -5.10 19.53 -19.16
N ALA A 48 -4.61 19.13 -20.33
CA ALA A 48 -4.62 19.98 -21.52
C ALA A 48 -6.03 20.30 -22.05
N LYS A 49 -7.05 19.49 -21.69
CA LYS A 49 -8.44 19.67 -22.09
C LYS A 49 -9.28 20.42 -21.05
N ALA A 50 -8.80 20.50 -19.81
CA ALA A 50 -9.51 21.18 -18.73
C ALA A 50 -9.61 22.70 -19.01
N LYS A 51 -10.75 23.29 -18.65
CA LYS A 51 -11.05 24.71 -18.81
C LYS A 51 -11.15 25.39 -17.44
N SER A 52 -11.11 26.72 -17.44
CA SER A 52 -11.35 27.50 -16.22
C SER A 52 -12.71 27.13 -15.63
N GLY A 53 -12.73 26.71 -14.36
CA GLY A 53 -13.92 26.24 -13.65
C GLY A 53 -14.08 24.72 -13.55
N ASP A 54 -13.26 23.93 -14.27
CA ASP A 54 -13.27 22.47 -14.14
C ASP A 54 -12.57 22.01 -12.85
N ILE A 55 -13.10 20.96 -12.22
CA ILE A 55 -12.45 20.27 -11.10
C ILE A 55 -11.72 19.04 -11.65
N VAL A 56 -10.40 19.00 -11.49
CA VAL A 56 -9.57 17.85 -11.88
C VAL A 56 -9.23 17.04 -10.63
N ASN A 57 -9.95 15.94 -10.41
CA ASN A 57 -9.65 15.00 -9.32
C ASN A 57 -8.61 13.98 -9.79
N ILE A 58 -7.43 13.98 -9.16
CA ILE A 58 -6.41 12.96 -9.37
C ILE A 58 -6.51 11.98 -8.22
N THR A 59 -7.21 10.87 -8.45
CA THR A 59 -7.34 9.77 -7.49
C THR A 59 -6.65 8.53 -8.02
N GLY A 60 -5.64 8.05 -7.30
CA GLY A 60 -4.90 6.86 -7.67
C GLY A 60 -4.02 6.36 -6.54
N THR A 61 -3.54 5.11 -6.66
CA THR A 61 -2.59 4.52 -5.72
C THR A 61 -1.26 4.36 -6.42
N VAL A 62 -0.20 4.88 -5.79
CA VAL A 62 1.16 4.62 -6.23
C VAL A 62 1.47 3.16 -5.93
N LYS A 63 1.67 2.35 -6.98
CA LYS A 63 2.20 1.00 -6.84
C LYS A 63 3.70 1.13 -6.62
N CYS A 64 4.18 0.75 -5.44
CA CYS A 64 5.61 0.73 -5.15
C CYS A 64 6.13 -0.70 -5.34
N THR A 65 7.28 -0.84 -5.98
CA THR A 65 8.03 -2.11 -6.04
C THR A 65 9.42 -1.85 -5.52
N ALA A 66 9.84 -2.61 -4.51
CA ALA A 66 11.20 -2.66 -4.01
C ALA A 66 11.79 -4.03 -4.38
N GLU A 67 12.81 -4.04 -5.23
CA GLU A 67 13.36 -5.27 -5.79
C GLU A 67 14.89 -5.27 -5.81
N GLY A 68 15.49 -6.39 -5.40
CA GLY A 68 16.94 -6.58 -5.47
C GLY A 68 17.76 -5.66 -4.57
N ASN A 69 17.17 -5.10 -3.52
CA ASN A 69 17.90 -4.30 -2.54
C ASN A 69 18.83 -5.19 -1.71
N SER A 70 19.95 -4.63 -1.24
CA SER A 70 20.95 -5.38 -0.46
C SER A 70 20.43 -5.78 0.92
N ASP A 71 19.55 -4.98 1.52
CA ASP A 71 19.02 -5.16 2.86
C ASP A 71 17.53 -5.53 2.78
N ASP A 72 16.59 -4.63 3.07
CA ASP A 72 15.15 -4.92 2.93
C ASP A 72 14.51 -4.23 1.72
N GLY A 73 13.32 -4.69 1.35
CA GLY A 73 12.46 -3.99 0.40
C GLY A 73 11.87 -2.70 0.99
N TYR A 74 11.25 -2.83 2.17
CA TYR A 74 10.74 -1.71 2.96
C TYR A 74 11.15 -1.89 4.41
N ASP A 75 11.65 -0.82 5.02
CA ASP A 75 12.08 -0.80 6.42
C ASP A 75 11.38 0.32 7.20
N LEU A 76 10.64 -0.08 8.24
CA LEU A 76 9.96 0.79 9.20
C LEU A 76 10.63 0.82 10.58
N TYR A 77 11.91 0.45 10.65
CA TYR A 77 12.72 0.57 11.85
C TYR A 77 12.74 2.04 12.33
N ALA A 78 12.41 2.25 13.62
CA ALA A 78 12.32 3.56 14.23
C ALA A 78 11.36 4.53 13.49
N ALA A 79 10.30 4.02 12.87
CA ALA A 79 9.19 4.86 12.44
C ALA A 79 8.48 5.49 13.65
N HIS A 80 8.06 6.75 13.53
CA HIS A 80 7.28 7.47 14.55
C HIS A 80 5.83 7.75 14.13
N GLY A 81 5.36 7.08 13.08
CA GLY A 81 4.02 7.22 12.55
C GLY A 81 3.57 5.95 11.83
N ALA A 82 2.29 5.62 11.96
CA ALA A 82 1.71 4.50 11.23
C ALA A 82 1.84 4.72 9.72
N VAL A 83 2.07 3.63 8.99
CA VAL A 83 2.31 3.62 7.55
C VAL A 83 1.31 2.68 6.92
N THR A 84 0.75 3.11 5.79
CA THR A 84 -0.17 2.31 4.99
C THR A 84 0.48 1.93 3.68
N PHE A 85 0.61 0.63 3.41
CA PHE A 85 1.02 0.10 2.11
C PHE A 85 -0.20 -0.43 1.36
N ILE A 86 -0.35 -0.05 0.09
CA ILE A 86 -1.45 -0.48 -0.77
C ILE A 86 -0.88 -0.94 -2.09
N ARG A 87 -1.05 -2.23 -2.42
CA ARG A 87 -0.56 -2.84 -3.67
C ARG A 87 0.95 -2.67 -3.90
N CYS A 88 1.72 -2.68 -2.82
CA CYS A 88 3.17 -2.64 -2.87
C CYS A 88 3.77 -4.04 -3.04
N LYS A 89 4.94 -4.13 -3.66
CA LYS A 89 5.69 -5.38 -3.84
C LYS A 89 7.08 -5.28 -3.25
N ALA A 90 7.55 -6.35 -2.62
CA ALA A 90 8.91 -6.55 -2.18
C ALA A 90 9.46 -7.88 -2.74
N ILE A 91 10.42 -7.80 -3.66
CA ILE A 91 10.85 -8.93 -4.48
C ILE A 91 12.36 -9.15 -4.37
N ASN A 92 12.81 -10.36 -4.04
CA ASN A 92 14.22 -10.75 -4.09
C ASN A 92 15.18 -9.79 -3.35
N ASN A 93 14.77 -9.21 -2.21
CA ASN A 93 15.63 -8.35 -1.39
C ASN A 93 16.55 -9.18 -0.47
N GLY A 94 17.66 -8.57 -0.03
CA GLY A 94 18.67 -9.15 0.86
C GLY A 94 19.98 -9.53 0.19
N ASN A 95 20.11 -9.25 -1.11
CA ASN A 95 21.35 -9.41 -1.83
C ASN A 95 21.40 -8.48 -3.04
N CYS A 96 22.37 -7.57 -3.05
CA CYS A 96 22.70 -6.75 -4.21
C CYS A 96 24.18 -6.94 -4.52
N ASP A 97 24.47 -7.64 -5.62
CA ASP A 97 25.84 -7.90 -6.10
C ASP A 97 26.79 -8.48 -5.03
N GLY A 98 26.27 -9.34 -4.16
CA GLY A 98 27.04 -10.01 -3.10
C GLY A 98 27.06 -9.25 -1.77
N ILE A 99 26.53 -8.02 -1.72
CA ILE A 99 26.27 -7.28 -0.47
C ILE A 99 24.97 -7.81 0.13
N LYS A 100 25.05 -8.41 1.32
CA LYS A 100 23.94 -9.08 1.99
C LYS A 100 23.61 -8.41 3.32
N GLY A 101 22.35 -8.02 3.46
CA GLY A 101 21.74 -7.57 4.71
C GLY A 101 20.73 -8.60 5.24
N ASP A 102 19.73 -8.12 5.96
CA ASP A 102 18.71 -8.96 6.60
C ASP A 102 17.79 -9.63 5.57
N GLY A 103 17.42 -8.91 4.51
CA GLY A 103 16.68 -9.49 3.40
C GLY A 103 15.19 -9.61 3.60
N ASN A 104 14.55 -8.74 4.38
CA ASN A 104 13.10 -8.80 4.54
C ASN A 104 12.39 -8.14 3.35
N GLY A 105 11.19 -8.61 3.04
CA GLY A 105 10.32 -7.93 2.10
C GLY A 105 9.77 -6.64 2.70
N PHE A 106 9.00 -6.78 3.79
CA PHE A 106 8.47 -5.70 4.60
C PHE A 106 8.92 -5.88 6.04
N LYS A 107 9.89 -5.09 6.49
CA LYS A 107 10.29 -4.96 7.89
C LYS A 107 9.42 -3.89 8.56
N LEU A 108 8.48 -4.31 9.39
CA LEU A 108 7.32 -3.50 9.80
C LEU A 108 7.47 -2.81 11.16
N GLY A 109 8.68 -2.75 11.70
CA GLY A 109 8.92 -2.02 12.94
C GLY A 109 10.35 -2.11 13.42
N GLY A 110 10.52 -1.88 14.70
CA GLY A 110 11.80 -1.91 15.39
C GLY A 110 11.65 -1.33 16.79
N VAL A 111 12.65 -1.56 17.64
CA VAL A 111 12.83 -0.73 18.84
C VAL A 111 13.59 0.50 18.41
N ASP A 112 13.02 1.69 18.60
CA ASP A 112 13.77 2.92 18.40
C ASP A 112 14.85 3.02 19.47
N ASN A 113 16.10 3.06 19.03
CA ASN A 113 17.28 3.36 19.83
C ASN A 113 18.17 4.42 19.14
N LYS A 114 17.62 5.13 18.17
CA LYS A 114 18.32 6.11 17.33
C LYS A 114 17.95 7.55 17.69
N THR A 115 16.83 7.76 18.37
CA THR A 115 16.46 9.10 18.86
C THR A 115 17.42 9.57 19.94
N SER A 116 18.19 10.62 19.61
CA SER A 116 19.20 11.20 20.51
C SER A 116 18.56 11.71 21.81
N GLY A 117 19.13 11.32 22.95
CA GLY A 117 18.64 11.70 24.27
C GLY A 117 17.39 10.97 24.74
N VAL A 118 16.87 10.00 23.97
CA VAL A 118 15.72 9.18 24.33
C VAL A 118 16.16 7.74 24.55
N ALA A 119 15.69 7.13 25.64
CA ALA A 119 15.97 5.73 25.93
C ALA A 119 15.30 4.82 24.89
N ALA A 120 15.85 3.61 24.71
CA ALA A 120 15.27 2.66 23.78
C ALA A 120 13.80 2.37 24.14
N HIS A 121 12.91 2.47 23.17
CA HIS A 121 11.48 2.32 23.39
C HIS A 121 10.78 1.71 22.17
N LEU A 122 9.56 1.21 22.43
CA LEU A 122 8.68 0.69 21.40
C LEU A 122 7.62 1.74 21.08
N ASP A 123 7.43 2.00 19.79
CA ASP A 123 6.33 2.81 19.29
C ASP A 123 5.20 1.90 18.78
N PRO A 124 4.02 1.85 19.44
CA PRO A 124 2.92 0.96 19.08
C PRO A 124 2.17 1.46 17.84
N LEU A 125 2.81 1.31 16.68
CA LEU A 125 2.26 1.79 15.42
C LEU A 125 1.40 0.72 14.75
N ASN A 126 0.16 1.11 14.46
CA ASN A 126 -0.80 0.25 13.79
C ASN A 126 -0.64 0.38 12.27
N HIS A 127 0.43 -0.19 11.71
CA HIS A 127 0.63 -0.22 10.26
C HIS A 127 -0.48 -1.01 9.56
N GLU A 128 -0.79 -0.61 8.33
CA GLU A 128 -1.82 -1.26 7.51
C GLU A 128 -1.25 -1.67 6.15
N LEU A 129 -1.49 -2.92 5.75
CA LEU A 129 -1.07 -3.46 4.46
C LEU A 129 -2.28 -4.02 3.73
N THR A 130 -2.51 -3.60 2.49
CA THR A 130 -3.59 -4.09 1.64
C THR A 130 -3.06 -4.51 0.28
N ASP A 131 -3.41 -5.71 -0.17
CA ASP A 131 -3.02 -6.28 -1.47
C ASP A 131 -1.49 -6.27 -1.73
N CYS A 132 -0.68 -6.36 -0.67
CA CYS A 132 0.79 -6.31 -0.77
C CYS A 132 1.37 -7.70 -1.04
N ILE A 133 2.51 -7.75 -1.72
CA ILE A 133 3.14 -9.01 -2.17
C ILE A 133 4.61 -9.05 -1.76
N ALA A 134 5.05 -10.11 -1.09
CA ALA A 134 6.44 -10.35 -0.73
C ALA A 134 6.91 -11.69 -1.33
N ILE A 135 7.85 -11.66 -2.27
CA ILE A 135 8.30 -12.86 -3.01
C ILE A 135 9.82 -12.99 -2.98
N GLY A 136 10.33 -14.17 -2.64
CA GLY A 136 11.73 -14.53 -2.90
C GLY A 136 12.78 -13.73 -2.12
N ASN A 137 12.38 -12.98 -1.10
CA ASN A 137 13.32 -12.23 -0.26
C ASN A 137 14.16 -13.23 0.56
N THR A 138 15.45 -12.93 0.80
CA THR A 138 16.35 -13.90 1.48
C THR A 138 16.02 -14.10 2.95
N GLY A 139 15.41 -13.10 3.59
CA GLY A 139 14.86 -13.12 4.94
C GLY A 139 13.34 -13.38 4.94
N SER A 140 12.61 -12.69 5.80
CA SER A 140 11.15 -12.87 5.91
C SER A 140 10.37 -12.00 4.92
N GLY A 141 9.28 -12.50 4.35
CA GLY A 141 8.41 -11.75 3.44
C GLY A 141 7.75 -10.56 4.14
N PHE A 142 6.99 -10.83 5.20
CA PHE A 142 6.47 -9.83 6.12
C PHE A 142 7.02 -10.08 7.52
N ASP A 143 7.89 -9.20 7.98
CA ASP A 143 8.53 -9.27 9.29
C ASP A 143 7.94 -8.23 10.23
N ARG A 144 7.44 -8.67 11.40
CA ARG A 144 6.99 -7.77 12.45
C ARG A 144 8.13 -6.89 12.97
N ASN A 145 9.36 -7.39 13.02
CA ASN A 145 10.53 -6.72 13.58
C ASN A 145 10.28 -5.99 14.91
N ASN A 146 9.67 -6.66 15.89
CA ASN A 146 9.32 -6.10 17.19
C ASN A 146 8.28 -4.94 17.19
N GLN A 147 7.56 -4.70 16.09
CA GLN A 147 6.39 -3.82 16.12
C GLN A 147 5.40 -4.29 17.19
N ASN A 148 5.15 -3.43 18.20
CA ASN A 148 4.27 -3.73 19.33
C ASN A 148 2.82 -3.29 19.12
N GLY A 149 2.55 -2.45 18.12
CA GLY A 149 1.21 -2.11 17.67
C GLY A 149 0.47 -3.28 17.01
N VAL A 150 -0.80 -3.05 16.71
CA VAL A 150 -1.65 -3.99 15.98
C VAL A 150 -1.50 -3.72 14.49
N VAL A 151 -0.63 -4.48 13.84
CA VAL A 151 -0.49 -4.49 12.38
C VAL A 151 -1.73 -5.14 11.76
N LYS A 152 -2.33 -4.49 10.75
CA LYS A 152 -3.43 -5.06 9.97
C LYS A 152 -2.98 -5.40 8.56
N MET A 153 -3.35 -6.59 8.09
CA MET A 153 -3.02 -7.06 6.76
C MET A 153 -4.26 -7.61 6.09
N THR A 154 -4.55 -7.14 4.88
CA THR A 154 -5.70 -7.58 4.07
C THR A 154 -5.21 -8.03 2.70
N ASN A 155 -5.54 -9.25 2.31
CA ASN A 155 -5.20 -9.84 1.00
C ASN A 155 -3.70 -9.77 0.65
N CYS A 156 -2.82 -9.86 1.65
CA CYS A 156 -1.39 -9.87 1.41
C CYS A 156 -0.90 -11.29 1.06
N THR A 157 0.05 -11.38 0.13
CA THR A 157 0.64 -12.66 -0.32
C THR A 157 2.11 -12.72 0.01
N GLY A 158 2.52 -13.73 0.77
CA GLY A 158 3.92 -14.11 0.97
C GLY A 158 4.23 -15.39 0.21
N GLU A 159 5.29 -15.41 -0.59
CA GLU A 159 5.66 -16.58 -1.38
C GLU A 159 7.18 -16.80 -1.47
N ASN A 160 7.63 -18.04 -1.23
CA ASN A 160 9.03 -18.46 -1.39
C ASN A 160 10.06 -17.55 -0.68
N ASN A 161 9.72 -16.93 0.46
CA ASN A 161 10.70 -16.13 1.23
C ASN A 161 11.60 -17.04 2.08
N GLY A 162 12.86 -16.66 2.25
CA GLY A 162 13.92 -17.53 2.75
C GLY A 162 13.76 -17.96 4.21
N GLU A 163 13.34 -17.06 5.09
CA GLU A 163 13.10 -17.39 6.50
C GLU A 163 11.63 -17.77 6.75
N TYR A 164 10.72 -16.80 6.58
CA TYR A 164 9.27 -17.01 6.69
C TYR A 164 8.53 -16.15 5.68
N ASN A 165 7.38 -16.59 5.18
CA ASN A 165 6.45 -15.72 4.45
C ASN A 165 5.87 -14.66 5.39
N PHE A 166 5.46 -15.07 6.60
CA PHE A 166 4.93 -14.18 7.63
C PHE A 166 5.60 -14.48 8.97
N ASN A 167 6.31 -13.50 9.55
CA ASN A 167 7.00 -13.60 10.83
C ASN A 167 6.37 -12.66 11.87
N PHE A 168 5.40 -13.16 12.61
CA PHE A 168 4.61 -12.44 13.62
C PHE A 168 4.56 -13.22 14.96
N PRO A 169 5.69 -13.35 15.67
CA PRO A 169 5.74 -13.99 16.99
C PRO A 169 5.02 -13.13 18.04
N LEU A 170 4.24 -13.71 18.95
CA LEU A 170 3.53 -12.95 20.00
C LEU A 170 4.47 -12.20 20.96
N LYS A 171 5.66 -12.76 21.17
CA LYS A 171 6.64 -12.26 22.12
C LYS A 171 8.03 -12.27 21.53
N SER A 172 8.88 -11.35 21.96
CA SER A 172 10.32 -11.42 21.74
C SER A 172 11.06 -10.74 22.89
N LYS A 173 12.39 -10.84 22.91
CA LYS A 173 13.27 -10.09 23.81
C LYS A 173 14.16 -9.18 22.96
N PRO A 174 13.71 -7.97 22.59
CA PRO A 174 14.50 -7.06 21.77
C PRO A 174 15.81 -6.71 22.46
N SER A 175 16.92 -6.80 21.74
CA SER A 175 18.27 -6.55 22.28
C SER A 175 18.42 -5.16 22.90
N ALA A 176 17.83 -4.15 22.26
CA ALA A 176 17.86 -2.76 22.72
C ALA A 176 17.08 -2.52 24.02
N LEU A 177 16.11 -3.37 24.36
CA LEU A 177 15.33 -3.27 25.61
C LEU A 177 15.90 -4.17 26.71
N GLY A 178 16.40 -5.35 26.34
CA GLY A 178 16.97 -6.30 27.30
C GLY A 178 15.95 -7.11 28.13
N TYR A 179 14.64 -6.95 27.88
CA TYR A 179 13.56 -7.70 28.54
C TYR A 179 12.53 -8.24 27.53
N GLU A 180 11.78 -9.27 27.92
CA GLU A 180 10.73 -9.85 27.09
C GLU A 180 9.53 -8.90 26.99
N VAL A 181 8.99 -8.75 25.78
CA VAL A 181 7.80 -7.97 25.49
C VAL A 181 6.73 -8.85 24.85
N THR A 182 5.47 -8.51 25.10
CA THR A 182 4.31 -9.12 24.41
C THR A 182 3.71 -8.07 23.49
N PHE A 183 3.53 -8.42 22.22
CA PHE A 183 3.05 -7.51 21.19
C PHE A 183 1.53 -7.53 21.05
N GLY A 184 0.97 -6.47 20.48
CA GLY A 184 -0.38 -6.48 19.96
C GLY A 184 -0.55 -7.61 18.94
N LYS A 185 -1.63 -8.39 19.05
CA LYS A 185 -1.93 -9.40 18.04
C LYS A 185 -2.25 -8.73 16.71
N ALA A 186 -1.51 -9.07 15.66
CA ALA A 186 -1.80 -8.61 14.31
C ALA A 186 -3.14 -9.18 13.83
N ILE A 187 -3.80 -8.49 12.91
CA ILE A 187 -5.04 -8.94 12.28
C ILE A 187 -4.75 -9.21 10.81
N MET A 188 -4.92 -10.45 10.38
CA MET A 188 -4.71 -10.89 9.00
C MET A 188 -6.02 -11.40 8.42
N ASN A 189 -6.46 -10.79 7.32
CA ASN A 189 -7.69 -11.16 6.62
C ASN A 189 -7.39 -11.46 5.15
N GLY A 190 -7.77 -12.64 4.66
CA GLY A 190 -7.55 -13.01 3.25
C GLY A 190 -6.09 -13.16 2.83
N CYS A 191 -5.15 -13.22 3.78
CA CYS A 191 -3.73 -13.36 3.47
C CYS A 191 -3.43 -14.75 2.92
N THR A 192 -2.43 -14.86 2.03
CA THR A 192 -2.03 -16.11 1.41
C THR A 192 -0.54 -16.36 1.61
N SER A 193 -0.17 -17.53 2.11
CA SER A 193 1.21 -18.01 2.18
C SER A 193 1.41 -19.16 1.20
N ILE A 194 2.44 -19.06 0.36
CA ILE A 194 2.75 -20.06 -0.67
C ILE A 194 4.21 -20.49 -0.48
N ASN A 195 4.46 -21.80 -0.39
CA ASN A 195 5.81 -22.39 -0.40
C ASN A 195 6.82 -21.71 0.54
N GLY A 196 6.47 -21.50 1.80
CA GLY A 196 7.35 -20.91 2.81
C GLY A 196 6.84 -21.14 4.23
N GLY A 197 7.69 -20.94 5.23
CA GLY A 197 7.33 -21.09 6.64
C GLY A 197 6.53 -19.90 7.17
N ASN A 198 5.87 -20.06 8.32
CA ASN A 198 5.16 -18.97 9.00
C ASN A 198 5.38 -19.02 10.51
N VAL A 199 5.43 -17.86 11.15
CA VAL A 199 5.31 -17.69 12.60
C VAL A 199 4.11 -16.79 12.85
N ILE A 200 3.01 -17.34 13.36
CA ILE A 200 1.74 -16.60 13.53
C ILE A 200 1.22 -16.58 14.96
N THR A 201 2.04 -16.94 15.96
CA THR A 201 1.60 -16.98 17.36
C THR A 201 1.07 -15.61 17.85
N GLY A 202 1.54 -14.53 17.23
CA GLY A 202 1.13 -13.16 17.47
C GLY A 202 0.15 -12.59 16.46
N ALA A 203 -0.57 -13.41 15.70
CA ALA A 203 -1.56 -12.96 14.72
C ALA A 203 -2.89 -13.70 14.87
N SER A 204 -3.98 -13.01 14.54
CA SER A 204 -5.32 -13.56 14.37
C SER A 204 -5.63 -13.61 12.88
N LEU A 205 -5.95 -14.81 12.38
CA LEU A 205 -6.15 -15.08 10.97
C LEU A 205 -7.65 -15.27 10.68
N THR A 206 -8.13 -14.71 9.58
CA THR A 206 -9.49 -14.89 9.04
C THR A 206 -9.37 -15.07 7.53
N ASP A 207 -10.03 -16.09 6.98
CA ASP A 207 -10.03 -16.40 5.54
C ASP A 207 -8.64 -16.48 4.90
N CYS A 208 -7.61 -16.80 5.69
CA CYS A 208 -6.23 -16.91 5.23
C CYS A 208 -5.94 -18.32 4.69
N THR A 209 -5.06 -18.43 3.71
CA THR A 209 -4.71 -19.70 3.06
C THR A 209 -3.22 -19.99 3.18
N GLY A 210 -2.84 -21.24 3.48
CA GLY A 210 -1.44 -21.69 3.49
C GLY A 210 -0.63 -21.38 4.75
N PHE A 211 -1.30 -21.20 5.90
CA PHE A 211 -0.73 -20.93 7.22
C PHE A 211 -0.80 -22.14 8.15
#